data_AF-A0AA35K9K1-F1
#
_entry.id   AF-A0AA35K9K1-F1
#
_cell.length_a   1.000
_cell.length_b   1.000
_cell.length_c   1.000
_cell.angle_alpha   90.00
_cell.angle_beta   90.00
_cell.angle_gamma   90.00
#
_symmetry.space_group_name_H-M   'P 1'
#
loop_
_entity.id
_entity.type
_entity.pdbx_description
1 polymer ?
#
loop_
_entity_poly.entity_id
_entity_poly.type
_entity_poly.pdbx_seq_one_letter_code
_entity_poly.pdbx_strand_id
1 'polypeptide(L)'
;MAVAGDLENTGAAFLTSHRTSSFTDGLSAASFTEYPRHKPFINADLRRPPAKPVIAYPESNSRAIFSALKNLQEKIRRLELERIQAEESVKSLAKETSDYKKVLGEQLMEKEQTKFEVSRKNEELAAQLAGAETRCSLLEKQLDYMKQMIAQAELEKTTVLQKQATLERERILDQSHVTSKLERLDLLEKEYARLTSMQSHAEKKMKELEEKLLEEEQARKRVQEKAAELQTGLEKNRQLLEAQTQPVVLVEPLKPKKIKKKAKQLEKNDPGMVHCHAQPHYRLRLGDVPFVAGKSTSPSHSVGANVQHVLHLMKHHSKALCNERVVSNVPLSKPMGRGRRNSGSSISSTSQGDLSEVLLTLQDELGQMGFDHQQLVKLIHEAPTIAVREDLERELEVLVKKMEAKAEQICKIQRHRARLAKQKREGRLSCPQQPSRGCEAKTKVNRVKDAGLKRRPGEQGKKSLQLLREMQSIQTSLQKDDNSWDY
;
A
#
# COMPACT_ATOMS: atom_id res chain seq x y z
N MET A 1 -6.82 7.71 -77.64
CA MET A 1 -7.74 6.61 -78.00
C MET A 1 -9.12 7.25 -78.11
N ALA A 2 -9.71 7.40 -79.30
CA ALA A 2 -10.27 6.36 -80.18
C ALA A 2 -11.54 5.71 -79.55
N VAL A 3 -12.68 5.56 -80.24
CA VAL A 3 -13.03 5.87 -81.65
C VAL A 3 -14.58 5.98 -81.81
N ALA A 4 -15.02 6.74 -82.82
CA ALA A 4 -16.30 6.78 -83.58
C ALA A 4 -17.67 6.33 -83.01
N GLY A 5 -18.74 6.95 -83.54
CA GLY A 5 -20.12 6.52 -83.35
C GLY A 5 -21.16 7.43 -84.02
N ASP A 6 -21.07 7.66 -85.34
CA ASP A 6 -22.08 8.41 -86.11
C ASP A 6 -23.42 7.66 -86.18
N LEU A 7 -24.55 8.39 -86.20
CA LEU A 7 -25.77 7.93 -86.88
C LEU A 7 -26.75 9.08 -87.21
N GLU A 8 -26.57 9.57 -88.43
CA GLU A 8 -27.54 10.12 -89.40
C GLU A 8 -28.95 10.57 -88.94
N ASN A 9 -29.19 11.87 -89.11
CA ASN A 9 -30.51 12.49 -89.05
C ASN A 9 -31.25 12.35 -90.40
N THR A 10 -32.13 11.35 -90.54
CA THR A 10 -32.95 11.13 -91.75
C THR A 10 -34.42 11.54 -91.54
N GLY A 11 -34.73 12.80 -91.86
CA GLY A 11 -36.09 13.34 -91.83
C GLY A 11 -36.98 12.83 -92.96
N ALA A 12 -37.58 11.65 -92.80
CA ALA A 12 -38.52 11.09 -93.78
C ALA A 12 -39.90 11.77 -93.73
N ALA A 13 -40.13 12.74 -94.64
CA ALA A 13 -41.43 13.35 -94.84
C ALA A 13 -42.38 12.40 -95.61
N PHE A 14 -43.21 11.64 -94.89
CA PHE A 14 -44.19 10.76 -95.52
C PHE A 14 -45.45 11.52 -95.97
N LEU A 15 -45.62 11.55 -97.30
CA LEU A 15 -46.85 11.94 -97.98
C LEU A 15 -48.02 11.03 -97.55
N THR A 16 -49.15 11.63 -97.20
CA THR A 16 -50.47 10.99 -97.38
C THR A 16 -51.45 11.98 -98.02
N SER A 17 -51.77 11.69 -99.27
CA SER A 17 -52.90 12.30 -99.98
C SER A 17 -54.21 11.75 -99.41
N HIS A 18 -55.31 12.51 -99.51
CA HIS A 18 -56.64 12.03 -99.95
C HIS A 18 -57.69 13.15 -99.80
N ARG A 19 -58.09 13.77 -100.91
CA ARG A 19 -59.48 14.22 -101.08
C ARG A 19 -59.94 14.01 -102.51
N THR A 20 -60.80 13.00 -102.66
CA THR A 20 -61.48 12.63 -103.91
C THR A 20 -62.64 13.59 -104.18
N SER A 21 -62.65 14.20 -105.36
CA SER A 21 -63.85 14.83 -105.95
C SER A 21 -64.19 14.13 -107.26
N SER A 22 -65.23 13.28 -107.21
CA SER A 22 -65.74 12.55 -108.36
C SER A 22 -66.51 13.51 -109.29
N PHE A 23 -65.91 13.87 -110.42
CA PHE A 23 -66.59 14.56 -111.51
C PHE A 23 -67.15 13.48 -112.46
N THR A 24 -68.45 13.18 -112.36
CA THR A 24 -69.07 12.13 -113.19
C THR A 24 -69.37 12.64 -114.59
N ASP A 25 -68.94 11.86 -115.57
CA ASP A 25 -69.03 12.10 -117.01
C ASP A 25 -70.47 12.33 -117.50
N GLY A 26 -70.67 13.38 -118.30
CA GLY A 26 -71.98 13.81 -118.81
C GLY A 26 -72.36 13.24 -120.18
N LEU A 27 -71.56 12.33 -120.74
CA LEU A 27 -71.59 12.00 -122.18
C LEU A 27 -72.40 10.73 -122.56
N SER A 28 -73.11 10.09 -121.63
CA SER A 28 -73.87 8.85 -121.91
C SER A 28 -75.39 9.00 -122.08
N ALA A 29 -75.95 10.21 -122.02
CA ALA A 29 -77.41 10.40 -122.07
C ALA A 29 -78.02 10.39 -123.50
N ALA A 30 -77.19 10.54 -124.55
CA ALA A 30 -77.66 10.82 -125.91
C ALA A 30 -77.92 9.58 -126.80
N SER A 31 -77.73 8.35 -126.29
CA SER A 31 -77.91 7.09 -127.04
C SER A 31 -79.03 6.19 -126.49
N PHE A 32 -79.79 6.65 -125.50
CA PHE A 32 -80.88 5.88 -124.91
C PHE A 32 -82.15 5.94 -125.78
N THR A 33 -82.53 4.82 -126.38
CA THR A 33 -83.86 4.63 -126.99
C THR A 33 -84.77 3.91 -126.00
N GLU A 34 -85.97 4.45 -125.75
CA GLU A 34 -86.89 3.86 -124.79
C GLU A 34 -87.39 2.49 -125.26
N TYR A 35 -87.27 1.47 -124.41
CA TYR A 35 -87.62 0.10 -124.77
C TYR A 35 -89.13 -0.05 -125.05
N PRO A 36 -89.58 -0.67 -126.15
CA PRO A 36 -90.99 -0.68 -126.53
C PRO A 36 -91.89 -1.41 -125.51
N ARG A 37 -92.68 -0.65 -124.73
CA ARG A 37 -93.52 -1.15 -123.60
C ARG A 37 -94.56 -2.23 -123.96
N HIS A 38 -94.74 -2.53 -125.24
CA HIS A 38 -95.73 -3.48 -125.79
C HIS A 38 -95.13 -4.67 -126.55
N LYS A 39 -93.80 -4.76 -126.69
CA LYS A 39 -93.08 -5.91 -127.26
C LYS A 39 -92.14 -6.51 -126.19
N PRO A 40 -92.27 -7.81 -125.83
CA PRO A 40 -91.39 -8.44 -124.85
C PRO A 40 -89.96 -8.64 -125.36
N PHE A 41 -89.75 -8.66 -126.69
CA PHE A 41 -88.45 -8.71 -127.34
C PHE A 41 -88.48 -7.82 -128.58
N ILE A 42 -87.38 -7.11 -128.87
CA ILE A 42 -87.27 -6.18 -130.01
C ILE A 42 -87.55 -6.89 -131.35
N ASN A 43 -87.08 -8.13 -131.51
CA ASN A 43 -87.12 -8.90 -132.75
C ASN A 43 -88.28 -9.92 -132.85
N ALA A 44 -89.34 -9.75 -132.06
CA ALA A 44 -90.52 -10.64 -132.09
C ALA A 44 -91.80 -9.89 -132.49
N ASP A 45 -92.68 -10.55 -133.24
CA ASP A 45 -93.96 -9.99 -133.70
C ASP A 45 -95.13 -10.24 -132.74
N LEU A 46 -94.89 -10.90 -131.61
CA LEU A 46 -95.85 -11.00 -130.51
C LEU A 46 -96.04 -9.63 -129.83
N ARG A 47 -97.14 -8.95 -130.14
CA ARG A 47 -97.65 -7.79 -129.39
C ARG A 47 -98.55 -8.25 -128.23
N ARG A 48 -98.33 -7.73 -127.02
CA ARG A 48 -99.27 -7.91 -125.90
C ARG A 48 -100.36 -6.83 -125.89
N PRO A 49 -101.59 -7.15 -125.43
CA PRO A 49 -102.66 -6.15 -125.30
C PRO A 49 -102.31 -5.05 -124.28
N PRO A 50 -102.83 -3.82 -124.45
CA PRO A 50 -102.34 -2.62 -123.75
C PRO A 50 -102.57 -2.59 -122.23
N ALA A 51 -103.31 -3.53 -121.65
CA ALA A 51 -103.63 -3.58 -120.22
C ALA A 51 -102.50 -4.10 -119.31
N LYS A 52 -101.39 -4.64 -119.86
CA LYS A 52 -100.26 -5.18 -119.08
C LYS A 52 -98.91 -4.87 -119.75
N PRO A 53 -98.22 -3.76 -119.40
CA PRO A 53 -96.90 -3.45 -119.94
C PRO A 53 -95.86 -4.48 -119.50
N VAL A 54 -94.83 -4.69 -120.33
CA VAL A 54 -93.67 -5.53 -119.98
C VAL A 54 -92.63 -4.65 -119.30
N ILE A 55 -92.31 -4.94 -118.03
CA ILE A 55 -91.25 -4.29 -117.27
C ILE A 55 -89.99 -5.15 -117.42
N ALA A 56 -88.91 -4.57 -117.96
CA ALA A 56 -87.68 -5.30 -118.30
C ALA A 56 -86.78 -5.65 -117.10
N TYR A 57 -87.07 -5.09 -115.92
CA TYR A 57 -86.28 -5.27 -114.70
C TYR A 57 -87.18 -5.55 -113.48
N PRO A 58 -86.79 -6.46 -112.56
CA PRO A 58 -87.54 -6.68 -111.33
C PRO A 58 -87.39 -5.49 -110.37
N GLU A 59 -88.44 -4.66 -110.24
CA GLU A 59 -88.51 -3.60 -109.21
C GLU A 59 -88.82 -4.18 -107.82
N SER A 60 -87.87 -4.93 -107.24
CA SER A 60 -87.93 -5.35 -105.84
C SER A 60 -86.53 -5.65 -105.28
N ASN A 61 -86.25 -5.17 -104.07
CA ASN A 61 -85.01 -5.32 -103.27
C ASN A 61 -83.77 -4.47 -103.62
N SER A 62 -83.75 -3.65 -104.68
CA SER A 62 -82.65 -2.70 -104.92
C SER A 62 -82.40 -1.79 -103.69
N ARG A 63 -83.48 -1.24 -103.11
CA ARG A 63 -83.47 -0.45 -101.86
C ARG A 63 -82.89 -1.21 -100.66
N ALA A 64 -83.11 -2.53 -100.57
CA ALA A 64 -82.56 -3.35 -99.52
C ALA A 64 -81.04 -3.52 -99.69
N ILE A 65 -80.58 -3.81 -100.91
CA ILE A 65 -79.15 -3.93 -101.25
C ILE A 65 -78.41 -2.61 -100.98
N PHE A 66 -78.94 -1.48 -101.46
CA PHE A 66 -78.36 -0.16 -101.17
C PHE A 66 -78.37 0.17 -99.67
N SER A 67 -79.39 -0.25 -98.91
CA SER A 67 -79.41 -0.08 -97.46
C SER A 67 -78.35 -0.94 -96.75
N ALA A 68 -78.12 -2.17 -97.22
CA ALA A 68 -77.11 -3.08 -96.68
C ALA A 68 -75.69 -2.59 -96.98
N LEU A 69 -75.43 -2.14 -98.21
CA LEU A 69 -74.15 -1.52 -98.59
C LEU A 69 -73.89 -0.23 -97.80
N LYS A 70 -74.90 0.64 -97.64
CA LYS A 70 -74.78 1.85 -96.82
C LYS A 70 -74.55 1.54 -95.34
N ASN A 71 -75.20 0.49 -94.81
CA ASN A 71 -74.99 0.02 -93.43
C ASN A 71 -73.58 -0.54 -93.25
N LEU A 72 -73.08 -1.33 -94.21
CA LEU A 72 -71.72 -1.85 -94.21
C LEU A 72 -70.67 -0.74 -94.30
N GLN A 73 -70.86 0.26 -95.17
CA GLN A 73 -69.99 1.44 -95.27
C GLN A 73 -69.96 2.23 -93.96
N GLU A 74 -71.11 2.51 -93.34
CA GLU A 74 -71.14 3.19 -92.04
C GLU A 74 -70.55 2.33 -90.91
N LYS A 75 -70.68 1.00 -90.98
CA LYS A 75 -70.04 0.07 -90.02
C LYS A 75 -68.51 0.04 -90.20
N ILE A 76 -68.00 0.05 -91.43
CA ILE A 76 -66.57 0.18 -91.71
C ILE A 76 -66.06 1.52 -91.19
N ARG A 77 -66.70 2.63 -91.55
CA ARG A 77 -66.36 3.98 -91.07
C ARG A 77 -66.34 4.07 -89.54
N ARG A 78 -67.26 3.39 -88.87
CA ARG A 78 -67.31 3.31 -87.40
C ARG A 78 -66.17 2.48 -86.84
N LEU A 79 -65.90 1.30 -87.39
CA LEU A 79 -64.78 0.44 -86.97
C LEU A 79 -63.42 1.11 -87.22
N GLU A 80 -63.27 1.88 -88.29
CA GLU A 80 -62.06 2.69 -88.55
C GLU A 80 -61.88 3.78 -87.49
N LEU A 81 -62.97 4.46 -87.11
CA LEU A 81 -62.95 5.46 -86.04
C LEU A 81 -62.64 4.83 -84.67
N GLU A 82 -63.26 3.70 -84.35
CA GLU A 82 -62.97 2.91 -83.13
C GLU A 82 -61.52 2.40 -83.12
N ARG A 83 -60.96 2.00 -84.27
CA ARG A 83 -59.55 1.59 -84.41
C ARG A 83 -58.61 2.76 -84.14
N ILE A 84 -58.89 3.94 -84.70
CA ILE A 84 -58.08 5.16 -84.48
C ILE A 84 -58.13 5.54 -82.98
N GLN A 85 -59.31 5.56 -82.37
CA GLN A 85 -59.47 5.84 -80.93
C GLN A 85 -58.73 4.81 -80.05
N ALA A 86 -58.77 3.52 -80.40
CA ALA A 86 -58.03 2.48 -79.69
C ALA A 86 -56.51 2.64 -79.86
N GLU A 87 -56.03 2.95 -81.06
CA GLU A 87 -54.62 3.27 -81.31
C GLU A 87 -54.15 4.49 -80.53
N GLU A 88 -54.96 5.57 -80.49
CA GLU A 88 -54.68 6.77 -79.71
C GLU A 88 -54.65 6.49 -78.20
N SER A 89 -55.59 5.68 -77.71
CA SER A 89 -55.62 5.22 -76.31
C SER A 89 -54.36 4.41 -75.98
N VAL A 90 -53.94 3.47 -76.83
CA VAL A 90 -52.72 2.68 -76.61
C VAL A 90 -51.47 3.57 -76.69
N LYS A 91 -51.40 4.53 -77.62
CA LYS A 91 -50.30 5.51 -77.71
C LYS A 91 -50.26 6.43 -76.48
N SER A 92 -51.41 6.80 -75.92
CA SER A 92 -51.51 7.58 -74.67
C SER A 92 -51.01 6.78 -73.48
N LEU A 93 -51.53 5.56 -73.26
CA LEU A 93 -51.09 4.66 -72.19
C LEU A 93 -49.60 4.30 -72.29
N ALA A 94 -49.07 4.12 -73.50
CA ALA A 94 -47.65 3.86 -73.71
C ALA A 94 -46.76 5.05 -73.31
N LYS A 95 -47.18 6.29 -73.60
CA LYS A 95 -46.51 7.51 -73.14
C LYS A 95 -46.56 7.60 -71.62
N GLU A 96 -47.75 7.50 -71.04
CA GLU A 96 -47.97 7.57 -69.59
C GLU A 96 -47.13 6.52 -68.83
N THR A 97 -47.10 5.27 -69.32
CA THR A 97 -46.25 4.20 -68.78
C THR A 97 -44.76 4.55 -68.89
N SER A 98 -44.33 5.17 -70.00
CA SER A 98 -42.94 5.61 -70.19
C SER A 98 -42.56 6.74 -69.24
N ASP A 99 -43.48 7.65 -68.94
CA ASP A 99 -43.26 8.81 -68.08
C ASP A 99 -43.28 8.40 -66.59
N TYR A 100 -44.20 7.51 -66.17
CA TYR A 100 -44.11 6.86 -64.85
C TYR A 100 -42.79 6.12 -64.66
N LYS A 101 -42.30 5.42 -65.70
CA LYS A 101 -41.00 4.73 -65.62
C LYS A 101 -39.83 5.70 -65.44
N LYS A 102 -39.85 6.88 -66.08
CA LYS A 102 -38.84 7.94 -65.87
C LYS A 102 -38.91 8.48 -64.45
N VAL A 103 -40.08 8.92 -63.99
CA VAL A 103 -40.28 9.47 -62.64
C VAL A 103 -39.90 8.47 -61.55
N LEU A 104 -40.21 7.18 -61.74
CA LEU A 104 -39.79 6.12 -60.81
C LEU A 104 -38.27 5.93 -60.81
N GLY A 105 -37.62 6.00 -61.98
CA GLY A 105 -36.16 5.95 -62.10
C GLY A 105 -35.48 7.16 -61.44
N GLU A 106 -35.98 8.36 -61.70
CA GLU A 106 -35.51 9.62 -61.07
C GLU A 106 -35.63 9.54 -59.55
N GLN A 107 -36.79 9.12 -59.00
CA GLN A 107 -36.96 8.93 -57.56
C GLN A 107 -36.05 7.86 -56.95
N LEU A 108 -35.66 6.82 -57.70
CA LEU A 108 -34.69 5.83 -57.23
C LEU A 108 -33.28 6.45 -57.19
N MET A 109 -32.87 7.16 -58.23
CA MET A 109 -31.58 7.86 -58.28
C MET A 109 -31.47 8.92 -57.17
N GLU A 110 -32.51 9.71 -56.92
CA GLU A 110 -32.54 10.68 -55.82
C GLU A 110 -32.44 10.00 -54.44
N LYS A 111 -33.11 8.86 -54.24
CA LYS A 111 -33.02 8.07 -53.00
C LYS A 111 -31.62 7.47 -52.81
N GLU A 112 -30.97 7.03 -53.87
CA GLU A 112 -29.59 6.54 -53.81
C GLU A 112 -28.59 7.66 -53.55
N GLN A 113 -28.75 8.81 -54.21
CA GLN A 113 -27.88 9.98 -54.03
C GLN A 113 -28.03 10.59 -52.62
N THR A 114 -29.25 10.77 -52.12
CA THR A 114 -29.49 11.22 -50.74
C THR A 114 -28.95 10.21 -49.70
N LYS A 115 -29.09 8.91 -49.94
CA LYS A 115 -28.48 7.87 -49.09
C LYS A 115 -26.95 7.95 -49.11
N PHE A 116 -26.33 8.15 -50.27
CA PHE A 116 -24.87 8.31 -50.39
C PHE A 116 -24.38 9.57 -49.67
N GLU A 117 -25.08 10.70 -49.82
CA GLU A 117 -24.78 11.92 -49.08
C GLU A 117 -24.90 11.75 -47.56
N VAL A 118 -25.92 11.02 -47.07
CA VAL A 118 -26.09 10.73 -45.65
C VAL A 118 -24.97 9.83 -45.14
N SER A 119 -24.57 8.78 -45.88
CA SER A 119 -23.42 7.94 -45.53
C SER A 119 -22.14 8.77 -45.45
N ARG A 120 -21.86 9.61 -46.46
CA ARG A 120 -20.70 10.50 -46.48
C ARG A 120 -20.69 11.47 -45.29
N LYS A 121 -21.83 12.12 -44.99
CA LYS A 121 -21.96 13.01 -43.83
C LYS A 121 -21.74 12.25 -42.51
N ASN A 122 -22.20 11.00 -42.40
CA ASN A 122 -21.93 10.15 -41.24
C ASN A 122 -20.45 9.78 -41.11
N GLU A 123 -19.75 9.49 -42.22
CA GLU A 123 -18.31 9.23 -42.22
C GLU A 123 -17.51 10.49 -41.81
N GLU A 124 -17.87 11.66 -42.35
CA GLU A 124 -17.27 12.95 -41.98
C GLU A 124 -17.51 13.28 -40.48
N LEU A 125 -18.71 13.01 -39.95
CA LEU A 125 -19.02 13.15 -38.52
C LEU A 125 -18.27 12.14 -37.66
N ALA A 126 -18.14 10.88 -38.08
CA ALA A 126 -17.37 9.87 -37.36
C ALA A 126 -15.88 10.24 -37.28
N ALA A 127 -15.31 10.78 -38.36
CA ALA A 127 -13.94 11.30 -38.36
C ALA A 127 -13.78 12.51 -37.42
N GLN A 128 -14.77 13.41 -37.36
CA GLN A 128 -14.77 14.54 -36.41
C GLN A 128 -14.88 14.08 -34.96
N LEU A 129 -15.68 13.05 -34.67
CA LEU A 129 -15.80 12.44 -33.34
C LEU A 129 -14.50 11.78 -32.91
N ALA A 130 -13.89 10.94 -33.74
CA ALA A 130 -12.57 10.36 -33.46
C ALA A 130 -11.48 11.45 -33.27
N GLY A 131 -11.55 12.53 -34.06
CA GLY A 131 -10.71 13.72 -33.89
C GLY A 131 -10.99 14.51 -32.61
N ALA A 132 -12.17 14.40 -32.01
CA ALA A 132 -12.50 14.97 -30.70
C ALA A 132 -12.05 14.05 -29.56
N GLU A 133 -12.33 12.74 -29.65
CA GLU A 133 -11.90 11.72 -28.68
C GLU A 133 -10.38 11.70 -28.49
N THR A 134 -9.61 11.78 -29.57
CA THR A 134 -8.13 11.87 -29.51
C THR A 134 -7.64 13.14 -28.81
N ARG A 135 -8.30 14.28 -29.02
CA ARG A 135 -8.01 15.54 -28.29
C ARG A 135 -8.38 15.43 -26.81
N CYS A 136 -9.53 14.85 -26.48
CA CYS A 136 -9.94 14.61 -25.09
C CYS A 136 -8.94 13.67 -24.38
N SER A 137 -8.57 12.55 -25.01
CA SER A 137 -7.60 11.60 -24.46
C SER A 137 -6.21 12.22 -24.22
N LEU A 138 -5.79 13.18 -25.05
CA LEU A 138 -4.56 13.94 -24.82
C LEU A 138 -4.69 14.86 -23.59
N LEU A 139 -5.81 15.58 -23.45
CA LEU A 139 -6.08 16.44 -22.30
C LEU A 139 -6.20 15.63 -20.99
N GLU A 140 -6.82 14.45 -21.03
CA GLU A 140 -6.88 13.52 -19.89
C GLU A 140 -5.47 13.12 -19.42
N LYS A 141 -4.60 12.71 -20.36
CA LYS A 141 -3.19 12.38 -20.06
C LYS A 141 -2.41 13.57 -19.48
N GLN A 142 -2.65 14.78 -19.99
CA GLN A 142 -2.04 16.00 -19.44
C GLN A 142 -2.55 16.31 -18.03
N LEU A 143 -3.86 16.17 -17.77
CA LEU A 143 -4.44 16.32 -16.44
C LEU A 143 -3.91 15.28 -15.45
N ASP A 144 -3.74 14.03 -15.87
CA ASP A 144 -3.18 12.98 -15.02
C ASP A 144 -1.70 13.21 -14.72
N TYR A 145 -0.91 13.67 -15.69
CA TYR A 145 0.46 14.15 -15.46
C TYR A 145 0.50 15.32 -14.47
N MET A 146 -0.38 16.31 -14.62
CA MET A 146 -0.48 17.43 -13.66
C MET A 146 -0.87 16.96 -12.25
N LYS A 147 -1.81 16.03 -12.11
CA LYS A 147 -2.15 15.42 -10.80
C LYS A 147 -0.95 14.72 -10.18
N GLN A 148 -0.18 13.96 -10.96
CA GLN A 148 1.04 13.29 -10.48
C GLN A 148 2.10 14.31 -10.04
N MET A 149 2.34 15.36 -10.82
CA MET A 149 3.25 16.45 -10.45
C MET A 149 2.83 17.17 -9.17
N ILE A 150 1.53 17.44 -9.00
CA ILE A 150 1.00 18.06 -7.77
C ILE A 150 1.19 17.11 -6.57
N ALA A 151 0.83 15.83 -6.70
CA ALA A 151 1.00 14.84 -5.64
C ALA A 151 2.47 14.66 -5.24
N GLN A 152 3.39 14.69 -6.21
CA GLN A 152 4.83 14.65 -5.97
C GLN A 152 5.31 15.91 -5.24
N ALA A 153 4.86 17.11 -5.65
CA ALA A 153 5.20 18.37 -4.97
C ALA A 153 4.62 18.43 -3.54
N GLU A 154 3.44 17.86 -3.30
CA GLU A 154 2.85 17.72 -1.96
C GLU A 154 3.63 16.73 -1.08
N LEU A 155 4.10 15.62 -1.65
CA LEU A 155 4.99 14.66 -0.98
C LEU A 155 6.35 15.29 -0.64
N GLU A 156 6.95 16.05 -1.56
CA GLU A 156 8.19 16.79 -1.31
C GLU A 156 8.00 17.85 -0.23
N LYS A 157 6.92 18.63 -0.28
CA LYS A 157 6.56 19.61 0.76
C LYS A 157 6.39 18.95 2.13
N THR A 158 5.66 17.84 2.21
CA THR A 158 5.42 17.14 3.49
C THR A 158 6.68 16.50 4.05
N THR A 159 7.53 15.89 3.20
CA THR A 159 8.82 15.33 3.64
C THR A 159 9.83 16.41 4.05
N VAL A 160 9.87 17.57 3.39
CA VAL A 160 10.68 18.73 3.81
C VAL A 160 10.19 19.26 5.16
N LEU A 161 8.88 19.45 5.35
CA LEU A 161 8.31 19.89 6.63
C LEU A 161 8.57 18.87 7.75
N GLN A 162 8.49 17.57 7.46
CA GLN A 162 8.82 16.52 8.42
C GLN A 162 10.30 16.55 8.83
N LYS A 163 11.22 16.75 7.86
CA LYS A 163 12.66 16.93 8.12
C LYS A 163 12.95 18.20 8.93
N GLN A 164 12.27 19.30 8.65
CA GLN A 164 12.40 20.51 9.46
C GLN A 164 11.91 20.26 10.90
N ALA A 165 10.77 19.59 11.07
CA ALA A 165 10.24 19.27 12.39
C ALA A 165 11.10 18.25 13.17
N THR A 166 11.86 17.36 12.52
CA THR A 166 12.88 16.52 13.19
C THR A 166 14.09 17.34 13.61
N LEU A 167 14.64 18.19 12.72
CA LEU A 167 15.78 19.06 13.03
C LEU A 167 15.46 20.07 14.16
N GLU A 168 14.23 20.60 14.21
CA GLU A 168 13.79 21.47 15.31
C GLU A 168 13.69 20.69 16.64
N ARG A 169 13.21 19.44 16.63
CA ARG A 169 13.20 18.59 17.84
C ARG A 169 14.62 18.24 18.31
N GLU A 170 15.51 17.87 17.38
CA GLU A 170 16.92 17.61 17.68
C GLU A 170 17.60 18.85 18.25
N ARG A 171 17.40 20.03 17.65
CA ARG A 171 17.90 21.30 18.17
C ARG A 171 17.41 21.61 19.58
N ILE A 172 16.14 21.35 19.89
CA ILE A 172 15.57 21.54 21.23
C ILE A 172 16.21 20.54 22.23
N LEU A 173 16.40 19.28 21.83
CA LEU A 173 17.07 18.27 22.66
C LEU A 173 18.53 18.66 22.95
N ASP A 174 19.29 19.04 21.92
CA ASP A 174 20.67 19.52 22.07
C ASP A 174 20.74 20.77 22.95
N GLN A 175 19.82 21.73 22.76
CA GLN A 175 19.75 22.92 23.60
C GLN A 175 19.44 22.56 25.06
N SER A 176 18.52 21.62 25.32
CA SER A 176 18.22 21.13 26.68
C SER A 176 19.39 20.38 27.34
N HIS A 177 20.17 19.66 26.53
CA HIS A 177 21.37 18.94 26.98
C HIS A 177 22.53 19.90 27.28
N VAL A 178 22.69 20.97 26.49
CA VAL A 178 23.66 22.05 26.76
C VAL A 178 23.26 22.83 28.01
N THR A 179 21.99 23.22 28.19
CA THR A 179 21.56 23.93 29.40
C THR A 179 21.75 23.08 30.65
N SER A 180 21.39 21.78 30.63
CA SER A 180 21.63 20.89 31.77
C SER A 180 23.13 20.71 32.10
N LYS A 181 24.01 20.73 31.08
CA LYS A 181 25.47 20.73 31.30
C LYS A 181 25.96 22.03 31.94
N LEU A 182 25.43 23.17 31.52
CA LEU A 182 25.75 24.48 32.12
C LEU A 182 25.29 24.54 33.58
N GLU A 183 24.06 24.15 33.89
CA GLU A 183 23.55 24.05 35.27
C GLU A 183 24.44 23.17 36.16
N ARG A 184 24.97 22.08 35.62
CA ARG A 184 25.91 21.20 36.33
C ARG A 184 27.28 21.86 36.55
N LEU A 185 27.76 22.67 35.61
CA LEU A 185 28.99 23.44 35.78
C LEU A 185 28.82 24.53 36.84
N ASP A 186 27.71 25.27 36.82
CA ASP A 186 27.37 26.27 37.86
C ASP A 186 27.35 25.67 39.27
N LEU A 187 26.84 24.44 39.42
CA LEU A 187 26.85 23.73 40.71
C LEU A 187 28.28 23.34 41.13
N LEU A 188 29.12 22.90 40.19
CA LEU A 188 30.52 22.58 40.46
C LEU A 188 31.34 23.82 40.81
N GLU A 189 31.08 24.96 40.17
CA GLU A 189 31.73 26.24 40.47
C GLU A 189 31.35 26.74 41.88
N LYS A 190 30.07 26.63 42.26
CA LYS A 190 29.60 26.94 43.63
C LYS A 190 30.28 26.05 44.68
N GLU A 191 30.38 24.75 44.43
CA GLU A 191 31.07 23.82 45.33
C GLU A 191 32.59 24.07 45.38
N TYR A 192 33.21 24.43 44.26
CA TYR A 192 34.63 24.81 44.21
C TYR A 192 34.89 26.10 45.01
N ALA A 193 34.04 27.12 44.88
CA ALA A 193 34.13 28.35 45.67
C ALA A 193 33.93 28.07 47.18
N ARG A 194 32.96 27.21 47.54
CA ARG A 194 32.73 26.78 48.93
C ARG A 194 33.95 26.04 49.50
N LEU A 195 34.53 25.12 48.74
CA LEU A 195 35.72 24.37 49.14
C LEU A 195 36.93 25.30 49.30
N THR A 196 37.13 26.24 48.37
CA THR A 196 38.21 27.25 48.41
C THR A 196 38.08 28.15 49.64
N SER A 197 36.86 28.59 49.98
CA SER A 197 36.60 29.36 51.21
C SER A 197 36.95 28.57 52.47
N MET A 198 36.54 27.29 52.53
CA MET A 198 36.84 26.39 53.64
C MET A 198 38.35 26.09 53.76
N GLN A 199 39.05 25.89 52.63
CA GLN A 199 40.50 25.73 52.58
C GLN A 199 41.20 26.98 53.12
N SER A 200 40.84 28.18 52.66
CA SER A 200 41.41 29.43 53.17
C SER A 200 41.19 29.60 54.68
N HIS A 201 40.04 29.15 55.21
CA HIS A 201 39.75 29.16 56.64
C HIS A 201 40.64 28.17 57.40
N ALA A 202 40.88 26.97 56.85
CA ALA A 202 41.78 25.99 57.43
C ALA A 202 43.25 26.48 57.41
N GLU A 203 43.71 27.07 56.31
CA GLU A 203 45.06 27.66 56.18
C GLU A 203 45.31 28.79 57.17
N LYS A 204 44.34 29.69 57.37
CA LYS A 204 44.43 30.72 58.42
C LYS A 204 44.57 30.10 59.81
N LYS A 205 43.72 29.13 60.12
CA LYS A 205 43.75 28.42 61.41
C LYS A 205 45.04 27.61 61.62
N MET A 206 45.65 27.06 60.57
CA MET A 206 46.97 26.41 60.67
C MET A 206 48.05 27.44 61.05
N LYS A 207 48.10 28.60 60.37
CA LYS A 207 49.06 29.67 60.68
C LYS A 207 48.91 30.19 62.12
N GLU A 208 47.68 30.39 62.60
CA GLU A 208 47.42 30.76 64.00
C GLU A 208 47.88 29.70 65.02
N LEU A 209 47.89 28.42 64.64
CA LEU A 209 48.38 27.32 65.49
C LEU A 209 49.90 27.20 65.42
N GLU A 210 50.52 27.44 64.26
CA GLU A 210 51.98 27.51 64.08
C GLU A 210 52.59 28.67 64.89
N GLU A 211 51.96 29.84 64.88
CA GLU A 211 52.37 31.00 65.69
C GLU A 211 52.32 30.68 67.19
N LYS A 212 51.19 30.12 67.67
CA LYS A 212 51.04 29.70 69.08
C LYS A 212 52.02 28.58 69.47
N LEU A 213 52.37 27.68 68.55
CA LEU A 213 53.38 26.66 68.78
C LEU A 213 54.76 27.32 69.02
N LEU A 214 55.14 28.28 68.18
CA LEU A 214 56.41 29.02 68.33
C LEU A 214 56.46 29.84 69.62
N GLU A 215 55.35 30.48 70.02
CA GLU A 215 55.25 31.16 71.32
C GLU A 215 55.44 30.20 72.50
N GLU A 216 54.82 29.02 72.43
CA GLU A 216 54.88 27.99 73.48
C GLU A 216 56.28 27.33 73.55
N GLU A 217 56.94 27.10 72.42
CA GLU A 217 58.34 26.69 72.35
C GLU A 217 59.28 27.73 72.96
N GLN A 218 59.08 29.02 72.67
CA GLN A 218 59.85 30.10 73.32
C GLN A 218 59.57 30.16 74.83
N ALA A 219 58.32 29.97 75.27
CA ALA A 219 57.97 29.94 76.68
C ALA A 219 58.65 28.75 77.40
N ARG A 220 58.60 27.55 76.81
CA ARG A 220 59.34 26.37 77.28
C ARG A 220 60.84 26.65 77.39
N LYS A 221 61.44 27.29 76.38
CA LYS A 221 62.87 27.64 76.38
C LYS A 221 63.22 28.58 77.54
N ARG A 222 62.45 29.66 77.75
CA ARG A 222 62.64 30.59 78.89
C ARG A 222 62.50 29.88 80.24
N VAL A 223 61.59 28.92 80.36
CA VAL A 223 61.44 28.09 81.57
C VAL A 223 62.63 27.16 81.77
N GLN A 224 63.14 26.54 80.69
CA GLN A 224 64.34 25.70 80.73
C GLN A 224 65.59 26.51 81.10
N GLU A 225 65.75 27.72 80.56
CA GLU A 225 66.84 28.65 80.91
C GLU A 225 66.79 29.03 82.39
N LYS A 226 65.61 29.42 82.92
CA LYS A 226 65.44 29.68 84.36
C LYS A 226 65.68 28.46 85.24
N ALA A 227 65.28 27.27 84.80
CA ALA A 227 65.54 26.03 85.53
C ALA A 227 67.03 25.69 85.57
N ALA A 228 67.76 25.90 84.46
CA ALA A 228 69.20 25.74 84.40
C ALA A 228 69.96 26.80 85.23
N GLU A 229 69.49 28.04 85.25
CA GLU A 229 70.00 29.10 86.12
C GLU A 229 69.83 28.73 87.60
N LEU A 230 68.65 28.25 88.00
CA LEU A 230 68.39 27.76 89.36
C LEU A 230 69.26 26.55 89.72
N GLN A 231 69.43 25.58 88.81
CA GLN A 231 70.35 24.45 89.03
C GLN A 231 71.79 24.94 89.22
N THR A 232 72.27 25.84 88.36
CA THR A 232 73.61 26.45 88.47
C THR A 232 73.77 27.25 89.77
N GLY A 233 72.71 27.95 90.20
CA GLY A 233 72.68 28.68 91.47
C GLY A 233 72.73 27.74 92.68
N LEU A 234 72.00 26.62 92.66
CA LEU A 234 72.07 25.58 93.67
C LEU A 234 73.45 24.90 93.71
N GLU A 235 74.07 24.65 92.56
CA GLU A 235 75.44 24.10 92.49
C GLU A 235 76.48 25.08 93.04
N LYS A 236 76.38 26.38 92.71
CA LYS A 236 77.24 27.43 93.29
C LYS A 236 77.04 27.55 94.80
N ASN A 237 75.80 27.51 95.29
CA ASN A 237 75.50 27.53 96.72
C ASN A 237 76.05 26.27 97.42
N ARG A 238 75.94 25.09 96.80
CA ARG A 238 76.57 23.85 97.28
C ARG A 238 78.09 23.99 97.35
N GLN A 239 78.74 24.52 96.30
CA GLN A 239 80.18 24.80 96.29
C GLN A 239 80.59 25.82 97.36
N LEU A 240 79.75 26.83 97.65
CA LEU A 240 79.99 27.81 98.71
C LEU A 240 79.91 27.20 100.11
N LEU A 241 78.93 26.32 100.35
CA LEU A 241 78.81 25.52 101.57
C LEU A 241 79.99 24.55 101.73
N GLU A 242 80.39 23.88 100.65
CA GLU A 242 81.59 23.02 100.60
C GLU A 242 82.88 23.84 100.81
N ALA A 243 82.96 25.08 100.32
CA ALA A 243 84.13 25.96 100.50
C ALA A 243 84.22 26.60 101.88
N GLN A 244 83.09 26.86 102.56
CA GLN A 244 83.07 27.23 103.99
C GLN A 244 83.40 26.05 104.91
N THR A 245 83.46 24.81 104.39
CA THR A 245 83.64 23.59 105.18
C THR A 245 84.88 22.79 104.74
N GLN A 246 86.06 23.15 105.26
CA GLN A 246 87.25 22.31 105.19
C GLN A 246 87.64 21.75 106.56
N PRO A 247 88.14 20.50 106.64
CA PRO A 247 87.49 19.32 106.07
C PRO A 247 87.44 18.16 107.09
N VAL A 248 86.39 17.33 107.04
CA VAL A 248 86.44 15.98 107.64
C VAL A 248 86.08 14.93 106.60
N VAL A 249 87.09 14.13 106.26
CA VAL A 249 87.00 12.96 105.39
C VAL A 249 86.19 11.86 106.09
N LEU A 250 85.28 11.19 105.37
CA LEU A 250 85.03 9.75 105.55
C LEU A 250 84.23 9.13 104.37
N VAL A 251 85.01 8.56 103.44
CA VAL A 251 84.86 7.25 102.77
C VAL A 251 83.45 6.70 102.38
N GLU A 252 83.36 6.32 101.10
CA GLU A 252 82.39 5.44 100.39
C GLU A 252 82.12 4.05 101.06
N PRO A 253 81.37 3.07 100.47
CA PRO A 253 80.48 3.09 99.28
C PRO A 253 79.11 2.41 99.53
N LEU A 254 78.20 2.38 98.52
CA LEU A 254 77.49 1.14 98.16
C LEU A 254 76.86 1.18 96.73
N LYS A 255 77.17 0.17 95.91
CA LYS A 255 76.42 -0.25 94.70
C LYS A 255 75.79 -1.63 95.03
N PRO A 256 74.94 -2.29 94.21
CA PRO A 256 74.36 -1.90 92.91
C PRO A 256 72.83 -2.15 92.80
N LYS A 257 72.22 -1.86 91.63
CA LYS A 257 71.31 -2.80 90.94
C LYS A 257 71.13 -2.47 89.46
N LYS A 258 71.51 -3.40 88.59
CA LYS A 258 71.22 -3.37 87.15
C LYS A 258 69.91 -4.12 86.89
N ILE A 259 68.97 -3.53 86.15
CA ILE A 259 68.00 -4.32 85.37
C ILE A 259 68.13 -3.90 83.91
N LYS A 260 68.23 -4.90 83.03
CA LYS A 260 68.59 -4.76 81.62
C LYS A 260 67.34 -4.58 80.77
N LYS A 261 67.47 -3.82 79.67
CA LYS A 261 66.57 -3.93 78.50
C LYS A 261 66.53 -5.38 78.01
N LYS A 262 65.35 -5.86 77.60
CA LYS A 262 65.26 -6.95 76.62
C LYS A 262 63.95 -6.83 75.82
N ALA A 263 64.05 -6.36 74.59
CA ALA A 263 63.07 -6.64 73.56
C ALA A 263 63.47 -7.96 72.86
N LYS A 264 62.50 -8.76 72.44
CA LYS A 264 62.58 -9.76 71.35
C LYS A 264 61.14 -10.15 70.97
N GLN A 265 60.79 -9.97 69.69
CA GLN A 265 60.51 -11.02 68.70
C GLN A 265 59.19 -11.77 69.01
N LEU A 266 58.13 -11.61 68.20
CA LEU A 266 57.98 -12.11 66.82
C LEU A 266 58.17 -13.62 66.76
N GLU A 267 57.06 -14.34 66.72
CA GLU A 267 56.96 -15.68 66.16
C GLU A 267 55.84 -15.71 65.12
N LYS A 268 56.09 -16.39 64.00
CA LYS A 268 55.11 -16.64 62.94
C LYS A 268 54.31 -17.89 63.31
N ASN A 269 53.04 -17.96 62.92
CA ASN A 269 52.40 -19.24 62.58
C ASN A 269 51.16 -19.01 61.70
N ASP A 270 51.24 -19.55 60.48
CA ASP A 270 50.19 -19.84 59.49
C ASP A 270 50.84 -20.93 58.59
N PRO A 271 50.15 -21.97 58.08
CA PRO A 271 48.80 -21.93 57.52
C PRO A 271 47.81 -23.02 58.00
N GLY A 272 46.51 -22.68 58.03
CA GLY A 272 45.44 -23.60 58.45
C GLY A 272 44.13 -23.41 57.68
N MET A 273 44.08 -23.84 56.41
CA MET A 273 42.94 -23.69 55.51
C MET A 273 41.68 -24.44 56.00
N VAL A 274 40.76 -23.72 56.65
CA VAL A 274 39.38 -24.20 56.90
C VAL A 274 38.41 -23.45 55.99
N HIS A 275 37.72 -24.20 55.15
CA HIS A 275 36.86 -23.70 54.09
C HIS A 275 35.51 -23.20 54.66
N CYS A 276 35.49 -22.00 55.24
CA CYS A 276 34.26 -21.33 55.65
C CYS A 276 33.45 -20.90 54.42
N HIS A 277 32.46 -21.71 54.05
CA HIS A 277 31.53 -21.44 52.96
C HIS A 277 30.99 -20.00 53.01
N ALA A 278 31.22 -19.24 51.93
CA ALA A 278 30.73 -17.88 51.78
C ALA A 278 29.18 -17.86 51.78
N GLN A 279 28.58 -17.47 52.90
CA GLN A 279 27.13 -17.23 53.01
C GLN A 279 26.74 -16.00 52.15
N PRO A 280 25.74 -16.13 51.25
CA PRO A 280 25.54 -15.18 50.16
C PRO A 280 24.60 -14.03 50.55
N HIS A 281 24.96 -13.29 51.60
CA HIS A 281 24.46 -11.95 52.05
C HIS A 281 24.69 -11.84 53.57
N TYR A 282 25.06 -10.67 54.07
CA TYR A 282 25.29 -10.47 55.52
C TYR A 282 23.96 -10.43 56.28
N ARG A 283 23.49 -11.60 56.73
CA ARG A 283 22.33 -11.72 57.62
C ARG A 283 22.74 -11.39 59.05
N LEU A 284 22.57 -10.13 59.45
CA LEU A 284 22.66 -9.67 60.84
C LEU A 284 21.88 -10.63 61.76
N ARG A 285 22.59 -11.42 62.59
CA ARG A 285 21.97 -12.11 63.72
C ARG A 285 22.04 -11.18 64.92
N LEU A 286 20.93 -11.05 65.66
CA LEU A 286 20.90 -10.20 66.85
C LEU A 286 21.85 -10.66 67.98
N GLY A 287 22.35 -11.90 67.92
CA GLY A 287 23.41 -12.40 68.82
C GLY A 287 24.83 -11.96 68.46
N ASP A 288 25.06 -11.45 67.24
CA ASP A 288 26.37 -10.95 66.80
C ASP A 288 26.51 -9.42 67.06
N VAL A 289 25.43 -8.78 67.48
CA VAL A 289 25.41 -7.35 67.84
C VAL A 289 25.88 -7.22 69.29
N PRO A 290 26.98 -6.49 69.58
CA PRO A 290 27.45 -6.33 70.94
C PRO A 290 26.40 -5.62 71.81
N PHE A 291 26.23 -6.09 73.04
CA PHE A 291 25.44 -5.41 74.05
C PHE A 291 26.10 -4.05 74.37
N VAL A 292 25.46 -2.95 73.96
CA VAL A 292 25.93 -1.59 74.23
C VAL A 292 25.23 -1.02 75.47
N ALA A 293 25.81 -1.27 76.64
CA ALA A 293 25.51 -0.50 77.84
C ALA A 293 26.42 0.74 77.91
N GLY A 294 25.96 1.86 77.36
CA GLY A 294 26.65 3.13 77.43
C GLY A 294 25.71 4.30 77.17
N LYS A 295 25.77 5.32 78.02
CA LYS A 295 25.20 6.65 77.74
C LYS A 295 26.28 7.45 77.00
N SER A 296 25.91 8.22 75.99
CA SER A 296 26.87 9.07 75.28
C SER A 296 27.42 10.16 76.21
N THR A 297 28.68 10.53 76.00
CA THR A 297 29.36 11.62 76.71
C THR A 297 29.02 13.01 76.15
N SER A 298 28.02 13.12 75.26
CA SER A 298 27.58 14.35 74.61
C SER A 298 26.06 14.43 74.55
N PRO A 299 25.40 15.56 74.89
CA PRO A 299 23.95 15.63 75.07
C PRO A 299 23.10 15.32 73.83
N SER A 300 23.64 15.46 72.62
CA SER A 300 22.82 15.57 71.40
C SER A 300 22.52 14.26 70.67
N HIS A 301 23.19 13.15 70.99
CA HIS A 301 23.04 11.88 70.25
C HIS A 301 23.08 10.66 71.17
N SER A 302 21.98 9.90 71.25
CA SER A 302 21.94 8.60 71.92
C SER A 302 22.63 7.53 71.08
N VAL A 303 23.58 6.79 71.67
CA VAL A 303 24.31 5.70 70.98
C VAL A 303 23.36 4.63 70.46
N GLY A 304 22.32 4.30 71.23
CA GLY A 304 21.28 3.35 70.81
C GLY A 304 20.51 3.81 69.56
N ALA A 305 20.22 5.11 69.44
CA ALA A 305 19.55 5.66 68.27
C ALA A 305 20.45 5.61 67.02
N ASN A 306 21.76 5.83 67.16
CA ASN A 306 22.72 5.73 66.06
C ASN A 306 22.82 4.28 65.55
N VAL A 307 22.94 3.30 66.45
CA VAL A 307 22.95 1.87 66.08
C VAL A 307 21.62 1.45 65.43
N GLN A 308 20.48 1.89 65.95
CA GLN A 308 19.17 1.63 65.34
C GLN A 308 19.03 2.28 63.95
N HIS A 309 19.56 3.48 63.74
CA HIS A 309 19.55 4.16 62.45
C HIS A 309 20.44 3.44 61.42
N VAL A 310 21.64 3.01 61.81
CA VAL A 310 22.52 2.19 60.96
C VAL A 310 21.86 0.85 60.61
N LEU A 311 21.25 0.16 61.58
CA LEU A 311 20.50 -1.08 61.34
C LEU A 311 19.28 -0.85 60.42
N HIS A 312 18.61 0.30 60.54
CA HIS A 312 17.51 0.68 59.65
C HIS A 312 18.01 0.90 58.21
N LEU A 313 19.09 1.66 58.01
CA LEU A 313 19.73 1.85 56.70
C LEU A 313 20.18 0.52 56.08
N MET A 314 20.80 -0.36 56.86
CA MET A 314 21.18 -1.72 56.40
C MET A 314 19.96 -2.58 56.05
N LYS A 315 18.83 -2.42 56.74
CA LYS A 315 17.57 -3.13 56.46
C LYS A 315 16.86 -2.59 55.21
N HIS A 316 17.02 -1.32 54.88
CA HIS A 316 16.32 -0.62 53.79
C HIS A 316 17.19 -0.33 52.55
N HIS A 317 18.37 -0.96 52.43
CA HIS A 317 19.26 -0.78 51.27
C HIS A 317 18.58 -1.14 49.93
N SER A 318 18.93 -0.41 48.87
CA SER A 318 18.39 -0.67 47.53
C SER A 318 19.06 -1.88 46.90
N LYS A 319 18.26 -2.89 46.53
CA LYS A 319 18.73 -4.15 45.90
C LYS A 319 19.47 -3.95 44.57
N ALA A 320 19.29 -2.80 43.93
CA ALA A 320 19.98 -2.44 42.68
C ALA A 320 21.49 -2.17 42.85
N LEU A 321 21.98 -2.00 44.09
CA LEU A 321 23.40 -1.78 44.40
C LEU A 321 24.12 -3.06 44.89
N CYS A 322 23.41 -4.20 44.91
CA CYS A 322 23.97 -5.49 45.29
C CYS A 322 24.49 -6.24 44.05
N ASN A 323 25.56 -7.04 44.23
CA ASN A 323 26.09 -7.87 43.15
C ASN A 323 25.01 -8.77 42.53
N GLU A 324 24.89 -8.75 41.19
CA GLU A 324 23.83 -9.44 40.44
C GLU A 324 23.80 -10.97 40.67
N ARG A 325 24.97 -11.55 40.97
CA ARG A 325 25.13 -12.97 41.37
C ARG A 325 24.41 -13.36 42.67
N VAL A 326 23.83 -12.40 43.40
CA VAL A 326 23.23 -12.60 44.72
C VAL A 326 21.73 -12.23 44.76
N VAL A 327 21.11 -12.02 43.59
CA VAL A 327 19.66 -11.80 43.43
C VAL A 327 18.98 -12.97 42.68
N SER A 328 19.76 -13.81 42.02
CA SER A 328 19.27 -15.01 41.33
C SER A 328 18.95 -16.15 42.32
N ASN A 329 17.65 -16.44 42.49
CA ASN A 329 17.18 -17.62 43.21
C ASN A 329 17.39 -18.91 42.37
N VAL A 330 18.64 -19.32 42.20
CA VAL A 330 19.01 -20.57 41.51
C VAL A 330 19.77 -21.48 42.48
N PRO A 331 19.15 -22.55 43.01
CA PRO A 331 19.85 -23.54 43.81
C PRO A 331 20.83 -24.33 42.95
N LEU A 332 22.13 -24.22 43.22
CA LEU A 332 23.14 -25.07 42.59
C LEU A 332 23.18 -26.46 43.25
N SER A 333 22.60 -27.46 42.60
CA SER A 333 23.01 -28.86 42.78
C SER A 333 22.86 -29.64 41.46
N LYS A 334 23.98 -30.23 41.01
CA LYS A 334 24.10 -31.15 39.87
C LYS A 334 23.94 -32.60 40.38
N PRO A 335 23.79 -33.64 39.53
CA PRO A 335 23.47 -33.65 38.09
C PRO A 335 22.34 -34.66 37.70
N MET A 336 22.09 -34.79 36.39
CA MET A 336 21.38 -35.90 35.71
C MET A 336 19.87 -36.11 35.92
N GLY A 337 19.17 -36.30 34.79
CA GLY A 337 18.06 -37.24 34.70
C GLY A 337 16.65 -36.66 34.54
N ARG A 338 16.06 -36.88 33.35
CA ARG A 338 14.60 -36.97 33.05
C ARG A 338 13.67 -35.95 33.71
N GLY A 339 13.20 -34.99 32.90
CA GLY A 339 12.18 -34.05 33.32
C GLY A 339 10.78 -34.68 33.52
N ARG A 340 9.99 -34.06 34.40
CA ARG A 340 8.53 -34.01 34.29
C ARG A 340 8.02 -32.65 34.79
N ARG A 341 6.88 -32.24 34.25
CA ARG A 341 6.26 -30.92 34.46
C ARG A 341 5.55 -30.88 35.82
N ASN A 342 5.49 -29.69 36.42
CA ASN A 342 4.31 -29.17 37.11
C ASN A 342 4.49 -27.64 37.22
N SER A 343 3.63 -26.83 36.60
CA SER A 343 2.33 -26.37 37.14
C SER A 343 2.50 -25.11 38.00
N GLY A 344 2.68 -23.97 37.32
CA GLY A 344 2.56 -22.63 37.91
C GLY A 344 1.25 -21.98 37.47
N SER A 345 0.49 -21.44 38.42
CA SER A 345 -0.84 -20.87 38.21
C SER A 345 -0.82 -19.48 37.55
N SER A 346 -1.66 -19.31 36.52
CA SER A 346 -2.44 -18.09 36.28
C SER A 346 -1.71 -16.75 36.16
N ILE A 347 -0.90 -16.58 35.11
CA ILE A 347 -0.56 -15.26 34.54
C ILE A 347 -0.75 -15.32 33.01
N SER A 348 -2.01 -15.34 32.54
CA SER A 348 -2.36 -15.73 31.16
C SER A 348 -2.93 -14.60 30.28
N SER A 349 -2.75 -13.35 30.67
CA SER A 349 -3.18 -12.16 29.89
C SER A 349 -2.05 -11.24 29.42
N THR A 350 -0.88 -11.20 30.09
CA THR A 350 0.24 -10.30 29.74
C THR A 350 1.12 -10.82 28.60
N SER A 351 1.53 -12.10 28.63
CA SER A 351 2.54 -12.66 27.71
C SER A 351 2.20 -12.63 26.21
N GLN A 352 0.95 -12.33 25.83
CA GLN A 352 0.55 -12.15 24.43
C GLN A 352 0.67 -10.68 23.96
N GLY A 353 0.66 -9.71 24.90
CA GLY A 353 1.00 -8.31 24.63
C GLY A 353 2.49 -8.19 24.35
N ASP A 354 3.33 -8.63 25.28
CA ASP A 354 4.79 -8.61 25.20
C ASP A 354 5.30 -9.27 23.89
N LEU A 355 4.75 -10.43 23.50
CA LEU A 355 5.11 -11.11 22.25
C LEU A 355 4.66 -10.35 20.99
N SER A 356 3.62 -9.51 21.09
CA SER A 356 3.15 -8.65 19.99
C SER A 356 4.02 -7.40 19.85
N GLU A 357 4.48 -6.84 20.96
CA GLU A 357 5.46 -5.74 21.02
C GLU A 357 6.81 -6.18 20.44
N VAL A 358 7.35 -7.33 20.88
CA VAL A 358 8.59 -7.90 20.32
C VAL A 358 8.46 -8.26 18.83
N LEU A 359 7.27 -8.64 18.36
CA LEU A 359 7.05 -8.87 16.94
C LEU A 359 7.04 -7.56 16.15
N LEU A 360 6.47 -6.49 16.72
CA LEU A 360 6.45 -5.15 16.10
C LEU A 360 7.86 -4.59 15.99
N THR A 361 8.65 -4.59 17.07
CA THR A 361 10.03 -4.08 17.03
C THR A 361 10.89 -4.83 16.01
N LEU A 362 10.78 -6.15 15.92
CA LEU A 362 11.50 -6.92 14.89
C LEU A 362 11.04 -6.59 13.46
N GLN A 363 9.76 -6.25 13.25
CA GLN A 363 9.26 -5.80 11.95
C GLN A 363 9.78 -4.40 11.59
N ASP A 364 9.79 -3.46 12.55
CA ASP A 364 10.33 -2.12 12.36
C ASP A 364 11.84 -2.17 12.05
N GLU A 365 12.60 -2.98 12.78
CA GLU A 365 14.03 -3.18 12.52
C GLU A 365 14.31 -3.90 11.19
N LEU A 366 13.44 -4.80 10.74
CA LEU A 366 13.55 -5.40 9.39
C LEU A 366 13.23 -4.35 8.31
N GLY A 367 12.27 -3.46 8.57
CA GLY A 367 11.96 -2.30 7.73
C GLY A 367 13.16 -1.35 7.60
N GLN A 368 13.82 -1.02 8.72
CA GLN A 368 15.03 -0.19 8.73
C GLN A 368 16.15 -0.84 7.93
N MET A 369 16.46 -2.13 8.15
CA MET A 369 17.47 -2.82 7.34
C MET A 369 17.08 -2.91 5.86
N GLY A 370 15.79 -2.95 5.53
CA GLY A 370 15.30 -2.86 4.14
C GLY A 370 15.53 -1.49 3.50
N PHE A 371 15.47 -0.40 4.27
CA PHE A 371 15.86 0.93 3.83
C PHE A 371 17.39 1.03 3.66
N ASP A 372 18.15 0.55 4.64
CA ASP A 372 19.62 0.52 4.60
C ASP A 372 20.12 -0.30 3.40
N HIS A 373 19.44 -1.39 3.05
CA HIS A 373 19.73 -2.20 1.86
C HIS A 373 19.53 -1.40 0.57
N GLN A 374 18.42 -0.66 0.43
CA GLN A 374 18.20 0.22 -0.73
C GLN A 374 19.20 1.38 -0.79
N GLN A 375 19.63 1.90 0.37
CA GLN A 375 20.63 2.94 0.48
C GLN A 375 22.02 2.44 0.04
N LEU A 376 22.45 1.27 0.51
CA LEU A 376 23.69 0.60 0.09
C LEU A 376 23.66 0.27 -1.41
N VAL A 377 22.56 -0.25 -1.94
CA VAL A 377 22.42 -0.50 -3.39
C VAL A 377 22.62 0.79 -4.19
N LYS A 378 22.06 1.93 -3.77
CA LYS A 378 22.30 3.22 -4.45
C LYS A 378 23.77 3.65 -4.37
N LEU A 379 24.38 3.55 -3.20
CA LEU A 379 25.81 3.87 -3.01
C LEU A 379 26.73 2.98 -3.86
N ILE A 380 26.41 1.70 -4.04
CA ILE A 380 27.12 0.78 -4.95
C ILE A 380 27.03 1.27 -6.40
N HIS A 381 25.86 1.74 -6.85
CA HIS A 381 25.71 2.28 -8.21
C HIS A 381 26.50 3.58 -8.39
N GLU A 382 26.43 4.49 -7.42
CA GLU A 382 27.08 5.80 -7.41
C GLU A 382 28.60 5.74 -7.13
N ALA A 383 29.13 4.60 -6.67
CA ALA A 383 30.53 4.43 -6.30
C ALA A 383 31.50 4.67 -7.49
N PRO A 384 32.44 5.63 -7.39
CA PRO A 384 33.32 6.02 -8.50
C PRO A 384 34.53 5.10 -8.71
N THR A 385 34.84 4.23 -7.74
CA THR A 385 35.97 3.31 -7.80
C THR A 385 35.54 1.88 -7.49
N ILE A 386 36.19 0.90 -8.13
CA ILE A 386 35.85 -0.52 -8.02
C ILE A 386 36.06 -1.03 -6.59
N ALA A 387 37.15 -0.65 -5.93
CA ALA A 387 37.42 -1.06 -4.55
C ALA A 387 36.31 -0.63 -3.56
N VAL A 388 35.82 0.61 -3.67
CA VAL A 388 34.71 1.10 -2.83
C VAL A 388 33.40 0.38 -3.15
N ARG A 389 33.18 0.03 -4.42
CA ARG A 389 32.04 -0.79 -4.84
C ARG A 389 32.09 -2.19 -4.20
N GLU A 390 33.24 -2.86 -4.25
CA GLU A 390 33.48 -4.18 -3.64
C GLU A 390 33.39 -4.16 -2.10
N ASP A 391 33.77 -3.06 -1.44
CA ASP A 391 33.55 -2.85 0.00
C ASP A 391 32.05 -2.75 0.33
N LEU A 392 31.31 -1.89 -0.39
CA LEU A 392 29.87 -1.70 -0.19
C LEU A 392 29.05 -2.95 -0.55
N GLU A 393 29.46 -3.73 -1.56
CA GLU A 393 28.85 -5.02 -1.90
C GLU A 393 29.04 -6.06 -0.78
N ARG A 394 30.22 -6.09 -0.13
CA ARG A 394 30.45 -6.92 1.07
C ARG A 394 29.59 -6.47 2.25
N GLU A 395 29.42 -5.17 2.47
CA GLU A 395 28.50 -4.66 3.49
C GLU A 395 27.04 -5.03 3.18
N LEU A 396 26.62 -4.96 1.92
CA LEU A 396 25.29 -5.37 1.46
C LEU A 396 25.04 -6.86 1.71
N GLU A 397 26.00 -7.74 1.39
CA GLU A 397 25.91 -9.16 1.71
C GLU A 397 25.75 -9.43 3.21
N VAL A 398 26.52 -8.73 4.05
CA VAL A 398 26.43 -8.85 5.52
C VAL A 398 25.07 -8.36 6.01
N LEU A 399 24.51 -7.31 5.41
CA LEU A 399 23.18 -6.80 5.72
C LEU A 399 22.09 -7.78 5.29
N VAL A 400 22.16 -8.38 4.10
CA VAL A 400 21.20 -9.39 3.63
C VAL A 400 21.16 -10.59 4.58
N LYS A 401 22.33 -11.11 4.99
CA LYS A 401 22.44 -12.21 5.97
C LYS A 401 21.80 -11.84 7.33
N LYS A 402 21.89 -10.57 7.75
CA LYS A 402 21.19 -10.05 8.95
C LYS A 402 19.67 -9.92 8.76
N MET A 403 19.23 -9.47 7.58
CA MET A 403 17.81 -9.38 7.22
C MET A 403 17.14 -10.76 7.21
N GLU A 404 17.77 -11.76 6.58
CA GLU A 404 17.31 -13.15 6.58
C GLU A 404 17.20 -13.71 8.01
N ALA A 405 18.26 -13.55 8.81
CA ALA A 405 18.28 -13.98 10.20
C ALA A 405 17.18 -13.29 11.06
N LYS A 406 16.80 -12.05 10.75
CA LYS A 406 15.69 -11.35 11.43
C LYS A 406 14.32 -11.79 10.90
N ALA A 407 14.16 -11.98 9.60
CA ALA A 407 12.95 -12.56 9.01
C ALA A 407 12.67 -13.96 9.59
N GLU A 408 13.71 -14.78 9.81
CA GLU A 408 13.61 -16.04 10.55
C GLU A 408 13.10 -15.88 11.99
N GLN A 409 13.57 -14.87 12.72
CA GLN A 409 13.13 -14.59 14.10
C GLN A 409 11.65 -14.21 14.13
N ILE A 410 11.22 -13.31 13.23
CA ILE A 410 9.81 -12.96 13.04
C ILE A 410 8.99 -14.21 12.73
N CYS A 411 9.45 -15.08 11.82
CA CYS A 411 8.77 -16.34 11.49
C CYS A 411 8.68 -17.29 12.70
N LYS A 412 9.73 -17.41 13.51
CA LYS A 412 9.74 -18.22 14.74
C LYS A 412 8.71 -17.70 15.76
N ILE A 413 8.63 -16.37 15.93
CA ILE A 413 7.68 -15.71 16.84
C ILE A 413 6.23 -15.79 16.33
N GLN A 414 5.99 -15.55 15.05
CA GLN A 414 4.67 -15.72 14.42
C GLN A 414 4.17 -17.16 14.56
N ARG A 415 5.03 -18.17 14.31
CA ARG A 415 4.71 -19.58 14.55
C ARG A 415 4.39 -19.86 16.02
N HIS A 416 5.09 -19.24 16.97
CA HIS A 416 4.80 -19.36 18.39
C HIS A 416 3.43 -18.74 18.76
N ARG A 417 3.16 -17.51 18.29
CA ARG A 417 1.86 -16.81 18.46
C ARG A 417 0.70 -17.63 17.89
N ALA A 418 0.88 -18.24 16.72
CA ALA A 418 -0.13 -19.13 16.11
C ALA A 418 -0.38 -20.41 16.94
N ARG A 419 0.66 -21.01 17.53
CA ARG A 419 0.53 -22.16 18.44
C ARG A 419 -0.24 -21.78 19.71
N LEU A 420 0.07 -20.64 20.33
CA LEU A 420 -0.66 -20.13 21.50
C LEU A 420 -2.13 -19.83 21.17
N ALA A 421 -2.41 -19.23 20.01
CA ALA A 421 -3.78 -18.98 19.56
C ALA A 421 -4.57 -20.28 19.33
N LYS A 422 -3.94 -21.33 18.78
CA LYS A 422 -4.54 -22.65 18.61
C LYS A 422 -4.87 -23.30 19.96
N GLN A 423 -3.94 -23.29 20.91
CA GLN A 423 -4.14 -23.79 22.27
C GLN A 423 -5.29 -23.06 23.00
N LYS A 424 -5.37 -21.73 22.84
CA LYS A 424 -6.48 -20.91 23.40
C LYS A 424 -7.84 -21.22 22.79
N ARG A 425 -7.88 -21.68 21.53
CA ARG A 425 -9.12 -22.12 20.83
C ARG A 425 -9.54 -23.52 21.25
N GLU A 426 -8.59 -24.44 21.42
CA GLU A 426 -8.86 -25.80 21.91
C GLU A 426 -9.32 -25.80 23.38
N GLY A 427 -8.72 -24.96 24.23
CA GLY A 427 -9.14 -24.79 25.64
C GLY A 427 -10.51 -24.15 25.87
N ARG A 428 -11.17 -23.62 24.82
CA ARG A 428 -12.54 -23.05 24.91
C ARG A 428 -13.65 -24.04 24.55
N LEU A 429 -13.32 -25.29 24.22
CA LEU A 429 -14.32 -26.32 23.89
C LEU A 429 -14.76 -27.17 25.10
N SER A 430 -14.36 -26.80 26.32
CA SER A 430 -14.68 -27.54 27.56
C SER A 430 -15.32 -26.66 28.65
N CYS A 431 -16.41 -25.96 28.33
CA CYS A 431 -17.38 -25.52 29.34
C CYS A 431 -18.77 -25.23 28.72
N PRO A 432 -19.84 -25.96 29.09
CA PRO A 432 -21.19 -25.63 28.66
C PRO A 432 -21.82 -24.61 29.62
N GLN A 433 -22.10 -23.39 29.15
CA GLN A 433 -23.00 -22.46 29.83
C GLN A 433 -24.28 -22.29 29.01
N GLN A 434 -25.42 -22.58 29.64
CA GLN A 434 -26.75 -22.39 29.07
C GLN A 434 -27.23 -20.93 29.21
N PRO A 435 -28.25 -20.51 28.44
CA PRO A 435 -28.54 -19.10 28.20
C PRO A 435 -29.70 -18.52 29.03
N SER A 436 -29.58 -17.24 29.38
CA SER A 436 -30.69 -16.35 29.76
C SER A 436 -30.52 -15.00 29.05
N ARG A 437 -31.16 -14.82 27.89
CA ARG A 437 -32.40 -14.02 27.71
C ARG A 437 -32.22 -12.50 27.94
N GLY A 438 -32.38 -11.75 26.85
CA GLY A 438 -32.59 -10.30 26.83
C GLY A 438 -32.81 -9.82 25.38
N CYS A 439 -33.84 -9.01 25.18
CA CYS A 439 -34.31 -8.29 23.98
C CYS A 439 -33.24 -7.77 22.98
N GLU A 440 -33.53 -7.42 21.72
CA GLU A 440 -34.80 -7.32 20.95
C GLU A 440 -34.49 -7.27 19.45
N ALA A 441 -35.31 -7.89 18.59
CA ALA A 441 -35.43 -7.52 17.17
C ALA A 441 -36.59 -8.27 16.48
N LYS A 442 -37.52 -7.53 15.85
CA LYS A 442 -37.89 -7.65 14.41
C LYS A 442 -39.21 -6.96 14.07
N THR A 443 -39.13 -6.00 13.15
CA THR A 443 -40.15 -5.65 12.15
C THR A 443 -39.38 -4.94 11.02
N LYS A 444 -39.49 -5.21 9.71
CA LYS A 444 -40.00 -6.33 8.89
C LYS A 444 -39.29 -6.20 7.52
N VAL A 445 -38.80 -7.29 6.93
CA VAL A 445 -38.62 -7.38 5.46
C VAL A 445 -39.10 -8.75 4.99
N ASN A 446 -40.10 -8.73 4.10
CA ASN A 446 -40.61 -9.83 3.27
C ASN A 446 -39.90 -9.72 1.90
N ARG A 447 -39.63 -10.71 1.03
CA ARG A 447 -40.04 -12.11 0.72
C ARG A 447 -38.76 -12.86 0.22
N VAL A 448 -38.64 -14.18 -0.04
CA VAL A 448 -39.54 -15.35 0.01
C VAL A 448 -38.73 -16.66 0.25
N LYS A 449 -39.44 -17.77 0.47
CA LYS A 449 -39.06 -19.22 0.45
C LYS A 449 -37.64 -19.62 0.00
N ASP A 450 -37.00 -20.45 0.82
CA ASP A 450 -36.53 -21.77 0.37
C ASP A 450 -36.81 -22.83 1.47
N ALA A 451 -37.08 -24.08 1.08
CA ALA A 451 -37.62 -25.13 1.95
C ALA A 451 -36.91 -26.47 1.76
N GLY A 452 -35.64 -26.52 2.20
CA GLY A 452 -34.91 -27.73 2.54
C GLY A 452 -34.37 -28.56 1.36
N LEU A 453 -33.22 -29.21 1.60
CA LEU A 453 -32.98 -30.64 1.29
C LEU A 453 -31.57 -31.09 1.73
N LYS A 454 -31.53 -32.20 2.46
CA LYS A 454 -30.48 -33.25 2.52
C LYS A 454 -29.02 -32.84 2.26
N ARG A 455 -28.23 -32.82 3.35
CA ARG A 455 -26.75 -32.82 3.34
C ARG A 455 -26.21 -34.02 2.53
N ARG A 456 -25.68 -33.78 1.33
CA ARG A 456 -25.08 -34.81 0.45
C ARG A 456 -23.59 -35.04 0.78
N PRO A 457 -23.11 -36.29 0.84
CA PRO A 457 -21.67 -36.57 0.84
C PRO A 457 -21.11 -36.33 -0.57
N GLY A 458 -20.20 -35.36 -0.74
CA GLY A 458 -19.67 -35.01 -2.07
C GLY A 458 -18.49 -34.02 -2.11
N GLU A 459 -18.21 -33.27 -1.05
CA GLU A 459 -17.09 -32.32 -1.06
C GLU A 459 -15.70 -32.97 -0.93
N GLN A 460 -15.59 -34.10 -0.22
CA GLN A 460 -14.31 -34.82 -0.11
C GLN A 460 -13.90 -35.45 -1.46
N GLY A 461 -14.85 -36.06 -2.19
CA GLY A 461 -14.58 -36.67 -3.49
C GLY A 461 -14.05 -35.69 -4.54
N LYS A 462 -14.47 -34.41 -4.51
CA LYS A 462 -13.91 -33.37 -5.38
C LYS A 462 -12.42 -33.11 -5.08
N LYS A 463 -12.04 -33.05 -3.81
CA LYS A 463 -10.65 -32.87 -3.38
C LYS A 463 -9.79 -34.08 -3.72
N SER A 464 -10.30 -35.30 -3.55
CA SER A 464 -9.61 -36.54 -3.95
C SER A 464 -9.41 -36.63 -5.46
N LEU A 465 -10.41 -36.25 -6.27
CA LEU A 465 -10.30 -36.21 -7.74
C LEU A 465 -9.38 -35.10 -8.25
N GLN A 466 -9.24 -34.02 -7.49
CA GLN A 466 -8.28 -32.95 -7.80
C GLN A 466 -6.85 -33.39 -7.47
N LEU A 467 -6.62 -33.99 -6.30
CA LEU A 467 -5.33 -34.56 -5.91
C LEU A 467 -4.87 -35.67 -6.89
N LEU A 468 -5.79 -36.53 -7.35
CA LEU A 468 -5.49 -37.54 -8.37
C LEU A 468 -5.11 -36.91 -9.72
N ARG A 469 -5.76 -35.81 -10.13
CA ARG A 469 -5.38 -35.06 -11.34
C ARG A 469 -4.03 -34.38 -11.20
N GLU A 470 -3.74 -33.79 -10.04
CA GLU A 470 -2.43 -33.19 -9.74
C GLU A 470 -1.33 -34.25 -9.74
N MET A 471 -1.56 -35.41 -9.12
CA MET A 471 -0.61 -36.54 -9.13
C MET A 471 -0.42 -37.13 -10.54
N GLN A 472 -1.48 -37.24 -11.33
CA GLN A 472 -1.39 -37.67 -12.73
C GLN A 472 -0.63 -36.65 -13.58
N SER A 473 -0.86 -35.35 -13.37
CA SER A 473 -0.12 -34.27 -14.04
C SER A 473 1.38 -34.32 -13.71
N ILE A 474 1.74 -34.58 -12.45
CA ILE A 474 3.12 -34.76 -12.01
C ILE A 474 3.74 -36.03 -12.64
N GLN A 475 3.00 -37.14 -12.71
CA GLN A 475 3.47 -38.35 -13.39
C GLN A 475 3.68 -38.15 -14.90
N THR A 476 2.80 -37.43 -15.58
CA THR A 476 2.99 -37.08 -17.01
C THR A 476 4.10 -36.06 -17.22
N SER A 477 4.39 -35.22 -16.24
CA SER A 477 5.51 -34.26 -16.26
C SER A 477 6.88 -34.90 -15.98
N LEU A 478 6.92 -36.12 -15.44
CA LEU A 478 8.15 -36.80 -15.00
C LEU A 478 8.44 -38.10 -15.80
N GLN A 479 7.84 -38.27 -16.98
CA GLN A 479 8.07 -39.44 -17.82
C GLN A 479 8.19 -39.11 -19.31
N LYS A 480 9.41 -38.72 -19.73
CA LYS A 480 10.27 -39.57 -20.60
C LYS A 480 11.60 -38.92 -20.99
N ASP A 481 11.69 -37.60 -20.96
CA ASP A 481 12.81 -36.88 -21.60
C ASP A 481 13.92 -36.43 -20.62
N ASP A 482 13.68 -36.44 -19.30
CA ASP A 482 14.66 -36.00 -18.27
C ASP A 482 15.61 -37.11 -17.75
N ASN A 483 15.62 -38.30 -18.38
CA ASN A 483 16.44 -39.45 -17.96
C ASN A 483 17.60 -39.74 -18.94
N SER A 484 18.32 -38.71 -19.39
CA SER A 484 19.65 -38.85 -19.97
C SER A 484 20.72 -38.47 -18.95
N TRP A 485 21.30 -39.47 -18.29
CA TRP A 485 22.56 -39.31 -17.56
C TRP A 485 23.70 -39.67 -18.53
N ASP A 486 24.31 -38.65 -19.14
CA ASP A 486 25.56 -38.83 -19.88
C ASP A 486 26.67 -39.29 -18.94
N TYR A 487 27.53 -40.19 -19.43
CA TYR A 487 28.59 -40.87 -18.68
C TYR A 487 29.90 -40.88 -19.49
#